data_AF-A0A0G0I9I2-F1
#
_entry.id   AF-A0A0G0I9I2-F1
#
_cell.length_a   1.000
_cell.length_b   1.000
_cell.length_c   1.000
_cell.angle_alpha   90.00
_cell.angle_beta   90.00
_cell.angle_gamma   90.00
#
_symmetry.space_group_name_H-M   'P 1'
#
loop_
_entity.id
_entity.type
_entity.pdbx_description
1 polymer ?
#
loop_
_entity_poly.entity_id
_entity_poly.type
_entity_poly.pdbx_seq_one_letter_code
_entity_poly.pdbx_strand_id
1 'polypeptide(L)' 'MVYTGAEYSLESLFEELKKQAKNENVQGYDEYTELVDGLIEEKKSYGFFSDEEDLEQIKHSLELRWSEIEKKLL' A
#
# COMPACT_ATOMS: atom_id res chain seq x y z
N MET A 1 -8.31 -10.36 -21.42
CA MET A 1 -9.27 -9.71 -20.51
C MET A 1 -8.45 -8.82 -19.60
N VAL A 2 -8.49 -7.51 -19.83
CA VAL A 2 -7.91 -6.54 -18.91
C VAL A 2 -8.89 -6.49 -17.75
N TYR A 3 -8.45 -6.77 -16.53
CA TYR A 3 -9.28 -6.68 -15.33
C TYR A 3 -9.58 -5.19 -15.07
N THR A 4 -10.49 -4.61 -15.86
CA THR A 4 -11.05 -3.29 -15.64
C THR A 4 -12.12 -3.42 -14.56
N GLY A 5 -11.77 -3.18 -13.30
CA GLY A 5 -12.78 -3.28 -12.24
C GLY A 5 -12.32 -3.19 -10.80
N ALA A 6 -11.07 -2.82 -10.54
CA ALA A 6 -10.70 -2.40 -9.20
C ALA A 6 -9.93 -1.08 -9.34
N GLU A 7 -10.67 0.03 -9.39
CA GLU A 7 -10.13 1.24 -8.75
C GLU A 7 -9.79 0.81 -7.33
N TYR A 8 -8.51 0.55 -7.09
CA TYR A 8 -8.04 0.15 -5.77
C TYR A 8 -8.14 1.40 -4.91
N SER A 9 -9.24 1.54 -4.19
CA SER A 9 -9.39 2.57 -3.18
C SER A 9 -8.22 2.48 -2.21
N LEU A 10 -7.83 3.63 -1.64
CA LEU A 10 -6.78 3.73 -0.63
C LEU A 10 -6.98 2.72 0.53
N GLU A 11 -8.23 2.37 0.84
CA GLU A 11 -8.59 1.32 1.80
C GLU A 11 -8.20 -0.10 1.35
N SER A 12 -8.36 -0.44 0.08
CA SER A 12 -7.98 -1.74 -0.47
C SER A 12 -6.46 -1.93 -0.46
N LEU A 13 -5.71 -0.90 -0.84
CA LEU A 13 -4.25 -0.88 -0.74
C LEU A 13 -3.80 -1.05 0.72
N PHE A 14 -4.45 -0.35 1.64
CA PHE A 14 -4.15 -0.44 3.07
C PHE A 14 -4.44 -1.84 3.65
N GLU A 15 -5.53 -2.49 3.27
CA GLU A 15 -5.81 -3.87 3.71
C GLU A 15 -4.82 -4.89 3.12
N GLU A 16 -4.32 -4.69 1.91
CA GLU A 16 -3.21 -5.48 1.36
C GLU A 16 -1.92 -5.24 2.17
N LEU A 17 -1.55 -3.98 2.42
CA LEU A 17 -0.38 -3.64 3.23
C LEU A 17 -0.45 -4.27 4.61
N LYS A 18 -1.61 -4.24 5.26
CA LYS A 18 -1.80 -4.86 6.57
C LYS A 18 -1.57 -6.37 6.54
N LYS A 19 -1.96 -7.05 5.46
CA LYS A 19 -1.67 -8.49 5.29
C LYS A 19 -0.19 -8.74 5.04
N GLN A 20 0.45 -7.93 4.20
CA GLN A 20 1.88 -8.04 3.91
C GLN A 20 2.73 -7.76 5.15
N ALA A 21 2.48 -6.64 5.85
CA ALA A 21 3.16 -6.28 7.10
C ALA A 21 3.06 -7.40 8.15
N LYS A 22 1.90 -8.06 8.25
CA LYS A 22 1.74 -9.20 9.15
C LYS A 22 2.52 -10.44 8.69
N ASN A 23 2.52 -10.73 7.39
CA ASN A 23 3.23 -11.88 6.82
C ASN A 23 4.75 -11.72 6.90
N GLU A 24 5.26 -10.52 6.67
CA GLU A 24 6.68 -10.19 6.70
C GLU A 24 7.17 -9.81 8.10
N ASN A 25 6.26 -9.82 9.09
CA ASN A 25 6.53 -9.48 10.48
C ASN A 25 7.18 -8.10 10.66
N VAL A 26 6.69 -7.12 9.91
CA VAL A 26 7.18 -5.74 9.98
C VAL A 26 6.98 -5.17 11.37
N GLN A 27 8.07 -4.69 11.98
CA GLN A 27 8.07 -4.13 13.33
C GLN A 27 8.44 -2.65 13.35
N GLY A 28 9.08 -2.16 12.27
CA GLY A 28 9.50 -0.78 12.12
C GLY A 28 8.70 0.01 11.09
N TYR A 29 8.70 1.33 11.27
CA TYR A 29 8.18 2.28 10.28
C TYR A 29 8.97 2.20 8.96
N ASP A 30 10.30 2.09 9.02
CA ASP A 30 11.14 1.97 7.82
C ASP A 30 10.76 0.74 6.98
N GLU A 31 10.65 -0.43 7.61
CA GLU A 31 10.21 -1.67 6.93
C GLU A 31 8.80 -1.53 6.33
N TYR A 32 7.91 -0.78 7.01
CA TYR A 32 6.59 -0.49 6.47
C TYR A 32 6.64 0.45 5.27
N THR A 33 7.49 1.47 5.28
CA THR A 33 7.65 2.37 4.13
C THR A 33 8.18 1.62 2.90
N GLU A 34 9.10 0.67 3.10
CA GLU A 34 9.58 -0.20 2.02
C GLU A 34 8.45 -1.07 1.44
N LEU A 35 7.55 -1.59 2.29
CA LEU A 35 6.35 -2.29 1.84
C LEU A 35 5.41 -1.41 1.03
N VAL A 36 5.19 -0.17 1.46
CA VAL A 36 4.36 0.80 0.73
C VAL A 36 4.95 1.06 -0.65
N ASP A 37 6.26 1.31 -0.72
CA ASP A 37 6.97 1.50 -1.99
C ASP A 37 6.83 0.30 -2.92
N GLY A 38 7.11 -0.91 -2.42
CA GLY A 38 6.98 -2.14 -3.19
C GLY A 38 5.56 -2.36 -3.70
N LEU A 39 4.53 -2.09 -2.89
CA LEU A 39 3.15 -2.22 -3.31
C LEU A 39 2.81 -1.22 -4.42
N ILE A 40 3.19 0.05 -4.29
CA ILE A 40 2.91 1.09 -5.29
C ILE A 40 3.64 0.77 -6.61
N GLU A 41 4.91 0.37 -6.56
CA GLU A 41 5.66 -0.02 -7.75
C GLU A 41 5.06 -1.24 -8.45
N GLU A 42 4.65 -2.25 -7.68
CA GLU A 42 3.95 -3.42 -8.20
C GLU A 42 2.66 -3.01 -8.93
N LYS A 43 1.79 -2.25 -8.25
CA LYS A 43 0.50 -1.85 -8.83
C LYS A 43 0.67 -0.94 -10.04
N LYS A 44 1.68 -0.07 -10.02
CA LYS A 44 2.08 0.74 -11.18
C LYS A 44 2.50 -0.13 -12.36
N SER A 45 3.33 -1.15 -12.13
CA SER A 45 3.78 -2.05 -13.20
C SER A 45 2.63 -2.85 -13.83
N TYR A 46 1.58 -3.13 -13.07
CA TYR A 46 0.38 -3.79 -13.59
C TYR A 46 -0.60 -2.83 -14.31
N GLY A 47 -0.31 -1.51 -14.32
CA GLY A 47 -1.16 -0.51 -14.93
C GLY A 47 -2.45 -0.24 -14.16
N PHE A 48 -2.44 -0.44 -12.83
CA PHE A 48 -3.61 -0.13 -11.99
C PHE A 48 -3.79 1.36 -11.74
N PHE A 49 -2.69 2.11 -11.73
CA PHE A 49 -2.74 3.56 -11.56
C PHE A 49 -2.82 4.24 -12.92
N SER A 50 -3.66 5.27 -12.98
CA SER A 50 -3.72 6.17 -14.13
C SER A 50 -2.45 7.02 -14.21
N ASP A 51 -2.05 7.46 -15.41
CA ASP A 51 -0.92 8.39 -15.58
C ASP A 51 -1.11 9.74 -14.86
N GLU A 52 -2.36 10.08 -14.51
CA GLU A 52 -2.75 11.29 -13.78
C GLU A 52 -2.87 11.07 -12.26
N GLU A 53 -2.67 9.85 -11.74
CA GLU A 53 -2.74 9.61 -10.30
C GLU A 53 -1.50 10.11 -9.57
N ASP A 54 -1.71 10.90 -8.51
CA ASP A 54 -0.67 11.35 -7.60
C ASP A 54 -0.20 10.21 -6.69
N LEU A 55 0.67 9.35 -7.22
CA LEU A 55 1.27 8.23 -6.47
C LEU A 55 1.97 8.67 -5.19
N GLU A 56 2.59 9.86 -5.21
CA GLU A 56 3.23 10.45 -4.03
C GLU A 56 2.21 10.75 -2.94
N GLN A 57 1.02 11.25 -3.31
CA GLN A 57 -0.06 11.49 -2.36
C GLN A 57 -0.65 10.19 -1.80
N ILE A 58 -0.80 9.16 -2.64
CA ILE A 58 -1.28 7.84 -2.22
C ILE A 58 -0.28 7.21 -1.27
N LYS A 59 1.01 7.21 -1.62
CA LYS A 59 2.11 6.74 -0.77
C LYS A 59 2.09 7.43 0.58
N HIS A 60 2.12 8.76 0.61
CA HIS A 60 2.11 9.53 1.85
C HIS A 60 0.87 9.22 2.70
N SER A 61 -0.30 9.06 2.07
CA SER A 61 -1.53 8.71 2.76
C SER A 61 -1.45 7.31 3.41
N LEU A 62 -0.81 6.35 2.76
CA LEU A 62 -0.59 5.00 3.30
C LEU A 62 0.45 5.00 4.44
N GLU A 63 1.54 5.76 4.28
CA GLU A 63 2.58 5.92 5.30
C GLU A 63 2.03 6.48 6.62
N LEU A 64 1.17 7.49 6.55
CA LEU A 64 0.52 8.09 7.72
C LEU A 64 -0.33 7.07 8.52
N ARG A 65 -0.82 6.03 7.84
CA ARG A 65 -1.62 4.97 8.46
C ARG A 65 -0.77 3.86 9.10
N TRP A 66 0.55 4.00 9.17
CA TRP A 66 1.41 3.10 9.95
C TRP A 66 0.88 2.89 11.37
N SER A 67 0.47 3.98 12.03
CA SER A 67 -0.04 3.95 13.40
C SER A 67 -1.28 3.05 13.59
N GLU A 68 -2.03 2.74 12.52
CA GLU A 68 -3.14 1.78 12.56
C GLU A 68 -2.67 0.32 12.46
N ILE A 69 -1.55 0.07 11.78
CA ILE A 69 -0.92 -1.25 11.65
C ILE A 69 -0.13 -1.58 12.92
N GLU A 70 0.67 -0.63 13.41
CA GLU A 70 1.42 -0.75 14.67
C GLU A 70 0.52 -1.19 15.83
N LYS A 71 -0.63 -0.52 15.99
CA LYS A 71 -1.65 -0.85 17.02
C LYS A 71 -2.28 -2.23 16.91
N LYS A 72 -2.18 -2.89 15.75
CA LYS A 72 -2.77 -4.21 15.50
C LYS A 72 -1.73 -5.34 15.52
N LEU A 73 -0.45 -5.00 15.42
CA LEU A 73 0.66 -5.93 15.48
C LEU A 73 1.22 -6.11 16.90
N LEU A 74 1.09 -5.09 17.76
CA LEU A 74 1.38 -5.11 19.19
C LEU A 74 0.17 -5.53 20.04
#